data_AF-A0A537E0X6-F1
#
_entry.id   AF-A0A537E0X6-F1
#
_cell.length_a   1.000
_cell.length_b   1.000
_cell.length_c   1.000
_cell.angle_alpha   90.00
_cell.angle_beta   90.00
_cell.angle_gamma   90.00
#
_symmetry.space_group_name_H-M   'P 1'
#
loop_
_entity.id
_entity.type
_entity.pdbx_description
1 polymer ?
#
loop_
_entity_poly.entity_id
_entity_poly.type
_entity_poly.pdbx_seq_one_letter_code
_entity_poly.pdbx_strand_id
1 'polypeptide(L)'
;MSINCPKCGTEVSSPPEREWRFQQYRVSRFRCERGDKFNLYSGLSKTFTIPRSAFDRNQCRACKTDNPSEAIFCKNCGVKL
;
A
#
# COMPACT_ATOMS: atom_id res chain seq x y z
N MET A 1 16.56 -0.82 12.26
CA MET A 1 15.94 -1.15 10.96
C MET A 1 14.93 -0.06 10.68
N SER A 2 15.14 0.70 9.60
CA SER A 2 14.20 1.71 9.11
C SER A 2 13.18 1.04 8.20
N ILE A 3 11.89 1.26 8.45
CA ILE A 3 10.79 0.67 7.68
C ILE A 3 10.13 1.78 6.89
N ASN A 4 10.10 1.66 5.56
CA ASN A 4 9.47 2.66 4.71
C ASN A 4 8.03 2.27 4.41
N CYS A 5 7.13 3.25 4.39
CA CYS A 5 5.76 3.04 3.93
C CYS A 5 5.79 2.61 2.46
N PRO A 6 5.23 1.45 2.08
CA PRO A 6 5.27 0.95 0.71
C PRO A 6 4.47 1.80 -0.28
N LYS A 7 3.65 2.75 0.21
CA LYS A 7 2.83 3.63 -0.62
C LYS A 7 3.47 5.01 -0.84
N CYS A 8 3.94 5.66 0.21
CA CYS A 8 4.50 7.02 0.10
C CYS A 8 6.03 7.10 0.20
N GLY A 9 6.71 5.99 0.51
CA GLY A 9 8.17 5.92 0.65
C GLY A 9 8.73 6.55 1.93
N THR A 10 7.92 7.30 2.68
CA THR A 10 8.34 7.93 3.94
C THR A 10 8.74 6.88 4.98
N GLU A 11 9.83 7.15 5.68
CA GLU A 11 10.28 6.33 6.80
C GLU A 11 9.27 6.37 7.95
N VAL A 12 9.05 5.21 8.58
CA VAL A 12 8.19 5.07 9.74
C VAL A 12 9.05 4.76 10.95
N SER A 13 9.07 5.70 11.89
CA SER A 13 9.78 5.59 13.17
C SER A 13 8.85 5.20 14.34
N SER A 14 7.54 5.22 14.13
CA SER A 14 6.54 4.90 15.16
C SER A 14 6.48 3.40 15.48
N PRO A 15 6.12 3.03 16.73
CA PRO A 15 5.88 1.64 17.07
C PRO A 15 4.66 1.09 16.32
N PRO A 16 4.58 -0.24 16.12
CA PRO A 16 3.42 -0.85 15.46
C PRO A 16 2.14 -0.64 16.28
N GLU A 17 1.04 -0.29 15.61
CA GLU A 17 -0.29 -0.13 16.22
C GLU A 17 -0.85 -1.46 16.75
N ARG A 18 -0.47 -2.57 16.10
CA ARG A 18 -0.96 -3.90 16.42
C ARG A 18 -0.01 -4.96 15.89
N GLU A 19 0.09 -6.06 16.62
CA GLU A 19 0.87 -7.22 16.19
C GLU A 19 0.06 -8.51 16.35
N TRP A 20 0.29 -9.48 15.46
CA TRP A 20 -0.30 -10.81 15.53
C TRP A 20 0.56 -11.85 14.81
N ARG A 21 0.25 -13.12 14.99
CA ARG A 21 0.86 -14.21 14.20
C ARG A 21 -0.03 -14.60 13.04
N PHE A 22 0.55 -14.76 11.87
CA PHE A 22 -0.11 -15.30 10.68
C PHE A 22 0.78 -16.38 10.07
N GLN A 23 0.39 -17.65 10.24
CA GLN A 23 1.25 -18.79 9.93
C GLN A 23 2.64 -18.64 10.59
N GLN A 24 3.72 -18.77 9.82
CA GLN A 24 5.11 -18.60 10.26
C GLN A 24 5.57 -17.14 10.39
N TYR A 25 4.70 -16.16 10.13
CA TYR A 25 5.07 -14.74 10.15
C TYR A 25 4.56 -14.05 11.41
N ARG A 26 5.42 -13.23 12.04
CA ARG A 26 4.99 -12.16 12.94
C ARG A 26 4.60 -10.96 12.09
N VAL A 27 3.35 -10.55 12.19
CA VAL A 27 2.81 -9.43 11.44
C VAL A 27 2.71 -8.22 12.36
N SER A 28 3.36 -7.13 11.97
CA SER A 28 3.34 -5.85 12.69
C SER A 28 2.69 -4.80 11.80
N ARG A 29 1.58 -4.19 12.26
CA ARG A 29 0.87 -3.15 11.54
C ARG A 29 1.41 -1.79 11.92
N PHE A 30 1.80 -1.01 10.92
CA PHE A 30 2.27 0.36 11.07
C PHE A 30 1.30 1.35 10.43
N ARG A 31 1.36 2.59 10.90
CA ARG A 31 0.70 3.75 10.31
C ARG A 31 1.79 4.77 9.99
N CYS A 32 1.85 5.24 8.74
CA CYS A 32 2.75 6.32 8.36
C CYS A 32 2.16 7.69 8.76
N GLU A 33 2.98 8.74 8.72
CA GLU A 33 2.56 10.11 9.04
C GLU A 33 1.44 10.64 8.13
N ARG A 34 1.35 10.14 6.89
CA ARG A 34 0.25 10.45 5.97
C ARG A 34 -1.06 9.70 6.27
N GLY A 35 -1.08 8.87 7.32
CA GLY A 35 -2.25 8.13 7.79
C GLY A 35 -2.45 6.76 7.14
N ASP A 36 -1.71 6.42 6.09
CA ASP A 36 -1.77 5.11 5.45
C ASP A 36 -1.30 4.00 6.40
N LYS A 37 -1.98 2.84 6.33
CA LYS A 37 -1.65 1.66 7.13
C LYS A 37 -1.09 0.55 6.27
N PHE A 38 -0.04 -0.11 6.76
CA PHE A 38 0.55 -1.26 6.10
C PHE A 38 1.00 -2.30 7.13
N ASN A 39 1.18 -3.54 6.67
CA ASN A 39 1.65 -4.65 7.47
C ASN A 39 3.07 -5.01 7.06
N LEU A 40 3.95 -5.20 8.04
CA LEU A 40 5.25 -5.85 7.87
C LEU A 40 5.13 -7.31 8.29
N TYR A 41 5.51 -8.22 7.40
CA TYR A 41 5.56 -9.66 7.66
C TYR A 41 7.01 -10.05 7.90
N SER A 42 7.33 -10.45 9.13
CA SER A 42 8.67 -10.88 9.52
C SER A 42 8.66 -12.36 9.82
N GLY A 43 9.40 -13.14 9.03
CA GLY A 43 9.63 -14.58 9.24
C GLY A 43 11.12 -14.89 9.35
N LEU A 44 11.46 -16.16 9.56
CA LEU A 44 12.85 -16.60 9.71
C LEU A 44 13.71 -16.34 8.46
N SER A 45 13.12 -16.49 7.26
CA SER A 45 13.83 -16.39 5.99
C SER A 45 13.60 -15.08 5.23
N LYS A 46 12.49 -14.39 5.48
CA LYS A 46 12.12 -13.18 4.74
C LYS A 46 11.33 -12.20 5.58
N THR A 47 11.56 -10.93 5.28
CA THR A 47 10.81 -9.80 5.79
C THR A 47 10.29 -9.00 4.61
N PHE A 48 8.98 -8.76 4.53
CA PHE A 48 8.36 -8.04 3.42
C PHE A 48 7.11 -7.29 3.85
N THR A 49 6.79 -6.23 3.10
CA THR A 49 5.47 -5.60 3.15
C THR A 49 4.68 -6.04 1.92
N ILE A 50 3.36 -6.16 2.05
CA ILE A 50 2.50 -6.32 0.88
C ILE A 50 2.08 -4.91 0.49
N PRO A 51 2.57 -4.35 -0.62
CA PRO A 51 2.07 -3.06 -1.08
C PRO A 51 0.57 -3.22 -1.33
N ARG A 52 -0.26 -2.44 -0.64
CA ARG A 52 -1.57 -2.09 -1.21
C ARG A 52 -1.22 -1.32 -2.47
N SER A 53 -1.52 -1.91 -3.61
CA SER A 53 -1.15 -1.43 -4.95
C SER A 53 -1.07 0.10 -4.99
N ALA A 54 0.13 0.62 -5.25
CA ALA A 54 0.39 2.03 -5.51
C ALA A 54 -0.16 2.46 -6.89
N PHE A 55 -1.32 1.95 -7.30
CA PHE A 55 -2.05 2.49 -8.44
C PHE A 55 -2.80 3.76 -8.01
N ASP A 56 -2.05 4.72 -7.46
CA ASP A 56 -2.52 6.08 -7.15
C ASP A 56 -2.66 6.94 -8.42
N ARG A 57 -2.52 6.34 -9.61
CA ARG A 57 -2.98 6.93 -10.87
C ARG A 57 -3.70 5.87 -11.67
N ASN A 58 -5.01 5.78 -11.45
CA ASN A 58 -5.89 5.04 -12.35
C ASN A 58 -6.11 5.87 -13.63
N GLN A 59 -5.00 6.18 -14.30
CA GLN A 59 -4.98 7.05 -15.46
C GLN A 59 -5.47 6.24 -16.66
N CYS A 60 -6.51 6.75 -17.30
CA CYS A 60 -7.06 6.12 -18.49
C CYS A 60 -5.99 6.04 -19.59
N ARG A 61 -5.73 4.83 -20.09
CA ARG A 61 -4.75 4.63 -21.17
C ARG A 61 -5.14 5.33 -22.47
N ALA A 62 -6.44 5.45 -22.73
CA ALA A 62 -6.98 6.05 -23.96
C ALA A 62 -6.93 7.59 -23.94
N CYS A 63 -7.41 8.23 -22.87
CA CYS A 63 -7.58 9.70 -22.84
C CYS A 63 -6.75 10.41 -21.77
N LYS A 64 -5.87 9.69 -21.06
CA LYS A 64 -4.97 10.20 -20.02
C LYS A 64 -5.64 10.89 -18.83
N THR A 65 -6.96 10.78 -18.71
CA THR A 65 -7.70 11.30 -17.55
C THR A 65 -7.36 10.51 -16.30
N ASP A 66 -7.02 11.19 -15.21
CA ASP A 66 -6.91 10.59 -13.88
C ASP A 66 -8.30 10.27 -13.31
N ASN A 67 -8.48 9.02 -12.90
CA ASN A 67 -9.70 8.51 -12.29
C ASN A 67 -9.43 8.13 -10.82
N PRO A 68 -10.48 8.09 -9.98
CA PRO A 68 -10.39 7.51 -8.65
C PRO A 68 -9.75 6.11 -8.70
N SER A 69 -9.00 5.75 -7.65
CA SER A 69 -8.32 4.46 -7.56
C SER A 69 -9.30 3.27 -7.54
N GLU A 70 -10.56 3.51 -7.15
CA GLU A 70 -11.66 2.53 -7.18
C GLU A 70 -12.43 2.48 -8.51
N ALA A 71 -12.14 3.37 -9.46
CA ALA A 71 -12.87 3.43 -10.73
C ALA A 71 -12.57 2.20 -11.62
N ILE A 72 -13.61 1.59 -12.17
CA ILE A 72 -13.50 0.48 -13.15
C ILE A 72 -13.52 1.04 -14.59
N PHE A 73 -14.20 2.16 -14.79
CA PHE A 73 -14.38 2.83 -16.08
C PHE A 73 -13.93 4.28 -16.01
N CYS A 74 -13.43 4.80 -17.14
CA CYS A 74 -12.97 6.17 -17.24
C CYS A 74 -14.15 7.15 -17.15
N LYS A 75 -14.05 8.13 -16.25
CA LYS A 75 -15.05 9.20 -16.09
C LYS A 75 -15.22 10.11 -17.31
N ASN A 76 -14.24 10.13 -18.21
CA ASN A 76 -14.22 11.01 -19.37
C ASN A 76 -14.65 10.29 -20.67
N CYS A 77 -14.10 9.11 -20.94
CA CYS A 77 -14.35 8.41 -22.20
C CYS A 77 -15.03 7.03 -22.06
N GLY A 78 -15.37 6.61 -20.84
CA GLY A 78 -16.13 5.37 -20.60
C GLY A 78 -15.38 4.05 -20.83
N VAL A 79 -14.14 4.09 -21.34
CA VAL A 79 -13.33 2.88 -21.52
C VAL A 79 -12.94 2.27 -20.18
N LYS A 80 -12.75 0.95 -20.14
CA LYS A 80 -12.23 0.25 -18.97
C LYS A 80 -10.81 0.71 -18.65
N LEU A 81 -10.53 0.96 -17.37
CA LEU A 81 -9.24 1.47 -16.88
C LEU A 81 -8.17 0.37 -16.77
#